data_AF-A0A1R1BXC3-F1
#
_entry.id   AF-A0A1R1BXC3-F1
#
_cell.length_a   1.000
_cell.length_b   1.000
_cell.length_c   1.000
_cell.angle_alpha   90.00
_cell.angle_beta   90.00
_cell.angle_gamma   90.00
#
_symmetry.space_group_name_H-M   'P 1'
#
loop_
_entity.id
_entity.type
_entity.pdbx_description
1 polymer ?
#
loop_
_entity_poly.entity_id
_entity_poly.type
_entity_poly.pdbx_seq_one_letter_code
_entity_poly.pdbx_strand_id
1 'polypeptide(L)' 'MRQRSIILALLLCFILITGCQQQEQAASSKQNRQQVKIERVVDGDTLEIQLNGKKEKLRLIGIDTPELFP' A
#
# COMPACT_ATOMS: atom_id res chain seq x y z
N MET A 1 -54.48 -1.92 8.10
CA MET A 1 -53.45 -1.25 8.93
C MET A 1 -52.29 -2.20 9.28
N ARG A 2 -52.55 -3.39 9.81
CA ARG A 2 -51.54 -4.42 10.15
C ARG A 2 -50.53 -4.75 9.03
N GLN A 3 -50.98 -4.94 7.80
CA GLN A 3 -50.10 -5.29 6.66
C GLN A 3 -49.12 -4.17 6.29
N ARG A 4 -49.53 -2.89 6.39
CA ARG A 4 -48.66 -1.73 6.14
C ARG A 4 -47.58 -1.60 7.20
N SER A 5 -47.93 -1.89 8.46
CA SER A 5 -46.98 -1.91 9.58
C SER A 5 -45.92 -3.01 9.43
N ILE A 6 -46.28 -4.18 8.90
CA ILE A 6 -45.33 -5.29 8.65
C ILE A 6 -44.36 -4.93 7.52
N ILE A 7 -44.86 -4.35 6.42
CA ILE A 7 -44.02 -3.91 5.29
C ILE A 7 -43.03 -2.83 5.72
N LEU A 8 -43.46 -1.87 6.55
CA LEU A 8 -42.60 -0.83 7.12
C LEU A 8 -41.50 -1.42 8.02
N ALA A 9 -41.84 -2.42 8.84
CA ALA A 9 -40.87 -3.08 9.71
C ALA A 9 -39.82 -3.88 8.90
N LEU A 10 -40.22 -4.56 7.83
CA LEU A 10 -39.32 -5.31 6.95
C LEU A 10 -38.35 -4.39 6.17
N LEU A 11 -38.85 -3.26 5.65
CA LEU A 11 -38.01 -2.25 4.98
C LEU A 11 -36.97 -1.65 5.94
N LEU A 12 -37.38 -1.33 7.17
CA LEU A 12 -36.46 -0.82 8.20
C LEU A 12 -35.39 -1.86 8.56
N CYS A 13 -35.78 -3.12 8.69
CA CYS A 13 -34.85 -4.21 8.98
C CYS A 13 -33.80 -4.34 7.87
N PHE A 14 -34.21 -4.31 6.59
CA PHE A 14 -33.31 -4.42 5.43
C PHE A 14 -32.24 -3.30 5.36
N ILE A 15 -32.61 -2.09 5.78
CA ILE A 15 -31.69 -0.93 5.87
C ILE A 15 -30.66 -1.14 7.00
N LEU A 16 -31.06 -1.77 8.11
CA LEU A 16 -30.15 -2.01 9.25
C LEU A 16 -29.10 -3.10 8.96
N ILE A 17 -29.41 -4.07 8.09
CA ILE A 17 -28.49 -5.18 7.75
C ILE A 17 -27.44 -4.80 6.70
N THR A 18 -27.59 -3.67 6.00
CA THR A 18 -26.67 -3.24 4.93
C THR A 18 -25.41 -2.54 5.44
N GLY A 19 -25.22 -2.44 6.77
CA GLY A 19 -24.16 -1.62 7.38
C GLY A 19 -22.78 -2.26 7.59
N CYS A 20 -22.53 -3.51 7.17
CA CYS A 20 -21.19 -4.11 7.31
C CYS A 20 -20.33 -3.85 6.06
N GLN A 21 -19.70 -2.69 5.99
CA GLN A 21 -18.62 -2.44 5.03
C GLN A 21 -17.28 -2.78 5.70
N GLN A 22 -16.76 -3.97 5.39
CA GLN A 22 -15.47 -4.43 5.88
C GLN A 22 -14.38 -3.66 5.12
N GLN A 23 -13.88 -2.59 5.73
CA GLN A 23 -12.79 -1.79 5.16
C GLN A 23 -11.46 -2.47 5.49
N GLU A 24 -11.02 -3.34 4.59
CA GLU A 24 -9.64 -3.82 4.58
C GLU A 24 -8.72 -2.62 4.32
N GLN A 25 -8.24 -1.99 5.39
CA GLN A 25 -7.09 -1.10 5.34
C GLN A 25 -5.82 -1.93 5.16
N ALA A 26 -5.72 -2.62 4.02
CA ALA A 26 -4.48 -3.18 3.54
C ALA A 26 -3.59 -2.03 3.08
N ALA A 27 -2.83 -1.47 4.03
CA ALA A 27 -1.61 -0.69 3.79
C ALA A 27 -1.67 0.29 2.60
N SER A 28 -2.20 1.49 2.85
CA SER A 28 -2.07 2.70 2.01
C SER A 28 -0.61 3.11 1.70
N SER A 29 0.38 2.31 2.09
CA SER A 29 1.79 2.55 1.75
C SER A 29 2.19 1.99 0.38
N LYS A 30 1.38 1.15 -0.27
CA LYS A 30 1.76 0.51 -1.55
C LYS A 30 1.65 1.42 -2.79
N GLN A 31 1.06 2.60 -2.69
CA GLN A 31 0.69 3.40 -3.89
C GLN A 31 1.85 4.16 -4.55
N ASN A 32 3.04 4.27 -3.92
CA ASN A 32 4.17 4.99 -4.53
C ASN A 32 5.52 4.27 -4.34
N ARG A 33 5.53 2.94 -4.43
CA ARG A 33 6.77 2.17 -4.47
C ARG A 33 6.87 1.43 -5.79
N GLN A 34 7.97 1.64 -6.50
CA GLN A 34 8.32 0.88 -7.69
C GLN A 34 9.27 -0.25 -7.31
N GLN A 35 8.97 -1.47 -7.75
CA GLN A 35 9.92 -2.57 -7.65
C GLN A 35 11.04 -2.38 -8.69
N VAL A 36 12.28 -2.54 -8.27
CA VAL A 36 13.47 -2.39 -9.11
C VAL A 36 14.39 -3.59 -8.94
N LYS A 37 15.18 -3.89 -9.98
CA LYS A 37 16.21 -4.93 -9.92
C LYS A 37 17.51 -4.32 -9.46
N ILE A 38 18.16 -4.91 -8.47
CA ILE A 38 19.51 -4.55 -8.04
C ILE A 38 20.51 -5.19 -9.01
N GLU A 39 21.40 -4.39 -9.57
CA GLU A 39 22.50 -4.85 -10.43
C GLU A 39 23.80 -5.00 -9.63
N ARG A 40 24.06 -4.09 -8.66
CA ARG A 40 25.24 -4.13 -7.79
C ARG A 40 24.97 -3.45 -6.45
N VAL A 41 25.54 -3.98 -5.37
CA VAL A 41 25.63 -3.32 -4.07
C VAL A 41 26.96 -2.57 -4.02
N VAL A 42 26.91 -1.23 -3.95
CA VAL A 42 28.12 -0.40 -3.94
C VAL A 42 28.64 -0.28 -2.52
N ASP A 43 27.75 0.02 -1.57
CA ASP A 43 28.00 0.11 -0.12
C ASP A 43 26.70 -0.12 0.67
N GLY A 44 26.74 -0.01 2.00
CA GLY A 44 25.61 -0.24 2.90
C GLY A 44 24.42 0.71 2.70
N ASP A 45 24.62 1.90 2.12
CA ASP A 45 23.56 2.85 1.77
C ASP A 45 23.42 3.14 0.26
N THR A 46 24.29 2.56 -0.58
CA THR A 46 24.41 2.92 -1.99
C THR A 46 24.30 1.69 -2.89
N LEU A 47 23.39 1.74 -3.86
CA LEU A 47 23.07 0.64 -4.78
C LEU A 47 23.12 1.11 -6.25
N GLU A 48 23.42 0.19 -7.16
CA GLU A 48 23.13 0.35 -8.58
C GLU A 48 21.93 -0.52 -8.96
N ILE A 49 20.94 0.09 -9.60
CA ILE A 49 19.67 -0.55 -9.95
C ILE A 49 19.38 -0.42 -11.45
N GLN A 50 18.56 -1.33 -11.97
CA GLN A 50 17.94 -1.21 -13.29
C GLN A 50 16.58 -0.54 -13.14
N LEU A 51 16.44 0.67 -13.68
CA LEU A 51 15.22 1.47 -13.65
C LEU A 51 14.87 1.94 -15.06
N ASN A 52 13.69 1.60 -15.55
CA ASN A 52 13.18 2.03 -16.87
C ASN A 52 14.16 1.77 -18.04
N GLY A 53 14.84 0.62 -18.02
CA GLY A 53 15.80 0.25 -19.07
C GLY A 53 17.21 0.85 -18.90
N LYS A 54 17.46 1.63 -17.85
CA LYS A 54 18.75 2.27 -17.56
C LYS A 54 19.33 1.81 -16.24
N LYS A 55 20.66 1.89 -16.13
CA LYS A 55 21.37 1.73 -14.87
C LYS A 55 21.38 3.07 -14.13
N GLU A 56 20.92 3.06 -12.89
CA GLU A 56 20.82 4.25 -12.04
C GLU A 56 21.53 4.00 -10.70
N LYS A 57 22.14 5.03 -10.12
CA LYS A 57 22.71 5.00 -8.77
C LYS A 57 21.65 5.48 -7.77
N LEU A 58 21.40 4.69 -6.74
CA LEU A 58 20.40 4.95 -5.71
C LEU A 58 21.08 5.04 -4.34
N ARG A 59 20.81 6.10 -3.57
CA ARG A 59 21.23 6.24 -2.17
C ARG A 59 20.02 6.15 -1.24
N LEU A 60 20.14 5.35 -0.18
CA LEU A 60 19.12 5.17 0.83
C LEU A 60 19.06 6.41 1.74
N ILE A 61 17.86 6.93 1.96
CA ILE A 61 17.66 8.10 2.82
C ILE A 61 17.57 7.64 4.28
N GLY A 62 18.24 8.34 5.19
CA GLY A 62 18.22 8.05 6.63
C GLY A 62 19.12 6.88 7.05
N ILE A 63 19.95 6.39 6.14
CA ILE A 63 20.99 5.40 6.39
C ILE A 63 22.32 6.06 6.02
N ASP A 64 23.26 6.02 6.95
CA ASP A 64 24.62 6.52 6.77
C ASP A 64 25.58 5.41 7.17
N THR A 65 26.45 4.99 6.25
CA THR A 65 27.36 3.86 6.43
C THR A 65 28.80 4.27 6.18
N PRO A 66 29.79 3.65 6.86
CA PRO A 66 31.19 3.86 6.52
C PRO A 66 31.44 3.56 5.04
N GLU A 67 32.15 4.44 4.36
CA GLU A 67 32.42 4.27 2.93
C GLU A 67 33.42 3.11 2.71
N LEU A 68 33.13 2.23 1.75
CA LEU A 68 33.99 1.09 1.39
C LEU A 68 35.36 1.52 0.84
N PHE A 69 35.46 2.75 0.33
CA PHE A 69 36.69 3.31 -0.21
C PHE A 69 36.87 4.75 0.28
N PRO A 70 38.11 5.17 0.60
CA PRO A 70 38.43 6.53 1.03
C PRO A 70 38.34 7.58 -0.09
#